data_AF-A0A0S7ZGJ0-F1
#
_entry.id   AF-A0A0S7ZGJ0-F1
#
_cell.length_a   1.000
_cell.length_b   1.000
_cell.length_c   1.000
_cell.angle_alpha   90.00
_cell.angle_beta   90.00
_cell.angle_gamma   90.00
#
_symmetry.space_group_name_H-M   'P 1'
#
loop_
_entity.id
_entity.type
_entity.pdbx_description
1 polymer ?
#
loop_
_entity_poly.entity_id
_entity_poly.type
_entity_poly.pdbx_seq_one_letter_code
_entity_poly.pdbx_strand_id
1 'polypeptide(L)'
;MIQALKRHLNTLIYVTLILLAVWVSFIIVYGKGGIVKRRNLEAEILTLEGEIRTLESERAMLDIVIQNLRGNKRYIEGYARELGYRKEGETIYKFIERDQ
;
A
#
# COMPACT_ATOMS: atom_id res chain seq x y z
N MET A 1 6.74 -14.61 -65.94
CA MET A 1 7.19 -15.42 -64.78
C MET A 1 7.87 -14.59 -63.69
N ILE A 2 8.75 -13.64 -64.03
CA ILE A 2 9.53 -12.83 -63.04
C ILE A 2 8.65 -11.89 -62.18
N GLN A 3 7.55 -11.35 -62.71
CA GLN A 3 6.66 -10.44 -61.96
C GLN A 3 5.90 -11.12 -60.81
N ALA A 4 5.48 -12.38 -60.98
CA ALA A 4 4.77 -13.12 -59.92
C ALA A 4 5.70 -13.39 -58.72
N LEU A 5 6.95 -13.78 -58.98
CA LEU A 5 7.95 -14.03 -57.95
C LEU A 5 8.30 -12.76 -57.15
N LYS A 6 8.44 -11.62 -57.84
CA LYS A 6 8.75 -10.32 -57.21
C LYS A 6 7.61 -9.82 -56.32
N ARG A 7 6.36 -10.12 -56.66
CA ARG A 7 5.17 -9.76 -55.87
C ARG A 7 5.12 -10.51 -54.54
N HIS A 8 5.39 -11.81 -54.54
CA HIS A 8 5.45 -12.60 -53.30
C HIS A 8 6.59 -12.16 -52.39
N LEU A 9 7.73 -11.76 -52.96
CA LEU A 9 8.88 -11.25 -52.19
C LEU A 9 8.54 -9.95 -51.45
N ASN A 10 7.85 -9.01 -52.11
CA ASN A 10 7.40 -7.78 -51.45
C ASN A 10 6.37 -8.07 -50.36
N THR A 11 5.42 -8.99 -50.60
CA THR A 11 4.44 -9.38 -49.57
C THR A 11 5.13 -9.96 -48.33
N LEU A 12 6.16 -10.81 -48.51
CA LEU A 12 6.95 -11.35 -47.39
C LEU A 12 7.70 -10.25 -46.62
N ILE A 13 8.27 -9.27 -47.32
CA ILE A 13 8.93 -8.11 -46.67
C ILE A 13 7.93 -7.32 -45.84
N TYR A 14 6.74 -7.02 -46.36
CA TYR A 14 5.71 -6.30 -45.61
C TYR A 14 5.21 -7.08 -44.40
N VAL A 15 4.97 -8.39 -44.54
CA VAL A 15 4.56 -9.24 -43.41
C VAL A 15 5.65 -9.27 -42.33
N THR A 16 6.91 -9.37 -42.75
CA THR A 16 8.05 -9.37 -41.81
C THR A 16 8.16 -8.03 -41.08
N LEU A 17 8.00 -6.90 -41.79
CA LEU A 17 7.98 -5.56 -41.19
C LEU A 17 6.83 -5.39 -40.18
N ILE A 18 5.64 -5.87 -40.51
CA ILE A 18 4.49 -5.82 -39.61
C ILE A 18 4.76 -6.65 -38.36
N LEU A 19 5.27 -7.87 -38.50
CA LEU A 19 5.64 -8.71 -37.35
C LEU A 19 6.69 -8.04 -36.47
N LEU A 20 7.69 -7.39 -37.06
CA LEU A 20 8.73 -6.66 -36.33
C LEU A 20 8.14 -5.46 -35.59
N ALA A 21 7.25 -4.70 -36.23
CA ALA A 21 6.56 -3.57 -35.61
C ALA A 21 5.66 -3.99 -34.43
N VAL A 22 4.94 -5.12 -34.58
CA VAL A 22 4.13 -5.70 -33.50
C VAL A 22 5.02 -6.17 -32.35
N TRP A 23 6.13 -6.84 -32.66
CA TRP A 23 7.09 -7.31 -31.65
C TRP A 23 7.72 -6.17 -30.86
N VAL A 24 8.16 -5.10 -31.54
CA VAL A 24 8.70 -3.89 -30.88
C VAL A 24 7.62 -3.21 -30.03
N SER A 25 6.40 -3.08 -30.54
CA SER A 25 5.27 -2.51 -29.78
C SER A 25 4.98 -3.32 -28.51
N PHE A 26 5.03 -4.65 -28.61
CA PHE A 26 4.86 -5.54 -27.47
C PHE A 26 5.95 -5.33 -26.41
N ILE A 27 7.22 -5.19 -26.82
CA ILE A 27 8.34 -4.90 -25.91
C ILE A 27 8.19 -3.52 -25.28
N ILE A 28 7.68 -2.51 -25.97
CA ILE A 28 7.51 -1.16 -25.38
C ILE A 28 6.42 -1.18 -24.29
N VAL A 29 5.33 -1.92 -24.52
CA VAL A 29 4.22 -2.00 -23.56
C VAL A 29 4.57 -2.87 -22.35
N TYR A 30 5.14 -4.05 -22.59
CA TYR A 30 5.40 -5.07 -21.56
C TYR A 30 6.86 -5.17 -21.11
N GLY A 31 7.78 -4.44 -21.73
CA GLY A 31 9.20 -4.46 -21.40
C GLY A 31 9.51 -3.81 -20.05
N LYS A 32 10.73 -4.05 -19.58
CA LYS A 32 11.27 -3.47 -18.34
C LYS A 32 11.25 -1.94 -18.44
N GLY A 33 10.27 -1.29 -17.80
CA GLY A 33 10.07 0.16 -17.81
C GLY A 33 8.86 0.66 -18.62
N GLY A 34 8.05 -0.25 -19.18
CA GLY A 34 6.82 0.08 -19.88
C GLY A 34 5.74 0.72 -19.00
N ILE A 35 4.66 1.18 -19.64
CA ILE A 35 3.55 1.93 -19.02
C ILE A 35 2.95 1.18 -17.82
N VAL A 36 2.86 -0.15 -17.91
CA VAL A 36 2.31 -0.99 -16.83
C VAL A 36 3.17 -0.90 -15.56
N LYS A 37 4.50 -0.95 -15.70
CA LYS A 37 5.40 -0.88 -14.53
C LYS A 37 5.34 0.50 -13.87
N ARG A 38 5.21 1.57 -14.65
CA ARG A 38 5.02 2.93 -14.11
C ARG A 38 3.73 3.06 -13.31
N ARG A 39 2.61 2.54 -13.83
CA ARG A 39 1.32 2.56 -13.10
C ARG A 39 1.39 1.74 -11.81
N ASN A 40 2.05 0.59 -11.83
CA ASN A 40 2.23 -0.21 -10.61
C ASN A 40 3.10 0.49 -9.58
N LEU A 41 4.20 1.14 -10.01
CA LEU A 41 5.06 1.93 -9.12
C LEU A 41 4.32 3.13 -8.53
N GLU A 42 3.50 3.81 -9.33
CA GLU A 42 2.71 4.95 -8.85
C GLU A 42 1.65 4.51 -7.83
N ALA A 43 0.99 3.37 -8.06
CA ALA A 43 0.08 2.78 -7.07
C ALA A 43 0.82 2.38 -5.79
N GLU A 44 2.02 1.78 -5.91
CA GLU A 44 2.86 1.38 -4.77
C GLU A 44 3.32 2.60 -3.95
N ILE A 45 3.68 3.70 -4.62
CA ILE A 45 4.00 4.98 -3.95
C ILE A 45 2.79 5.48 -3.16
N LEU A 46 1.60 5.52 -3.77
CA LEU A 46 0.38 5.97 -3.10
C LEU A 46 0.04 5.11 -1.88
N THR A 47 0.22 3.79 -1.97
CA THR A 47 0.01 2.89 -0.82
C THR A 47 1.01 3.16 0.30
N LEU A 48 2.30 3.31 -0.03
CA LEU A 48 3.35 3.59 0.95
C LEU A 48 3.16 4.96 1.62
N GLU A 49 2.75 5.98 0.87
CA GLU A 49 2.41 7.29 1.44
C GLU A 49 1.23 7.21 2.42
N GLY A 50 0.23 6.37 2.11
CA GLY A 50 -0.90 6.10 3.02
C GLY A 50 -0.46 5.40 4.31
N GLU A 51 0.41 4.40 4.20
CA GLU A 51 0.97 3.70 5.35
C GLU A 51 1.80 4.63 6.23
N ILE A 52 2.66 5.48 5.64
CA ILE A 52 3.46 6.47 6.36
C ILE A 52 2.57 7.40 7.18
N ARG A 53 1.51 7.95 6.58
CA ARG A 53 0.57 8.84 7.30
C ARG A 53 -0.11 8.15 8.47
N THR A 54 -0.49 6.89 8.29
CA THR A 54 -1.10 6.08 9.37
C THR A 54 -0.11 5.90 10.52
N LEU A 55 1.12 5.51 10.21
CA LEU A 55 2.19 5.33 11.20
C LEU A 55 2.57 6.63 11.92
N GLU A 56 2.60 7.75 11.21
CA GLU A 56 2.85 9.07 11.82
C GLU A 56 1.75 9.46 12.81
N SER A 57 0.49 9.20 12.46
CA SER A 57 -0.66 9.43 13.34
C SER A 57 -0.61 8.54 14.59
N GLU A 58 -0.32 7.24 14.43
CA GLU A 58 -0.16 6.31 15.54
C GLU A 58 0.99 6.73 16.46
N ARG A 59 2.12 7.13 15.89
CA ARG A 59 3.27 7.64 16.64
C ARG A 59 2.91 8.88 17.44
N ALA A 60 2.21 9.84 16.85
CA ALA A 60 1.79 11.06 17.55
C ALA A 60 0.85 10.74 18.73
N MET A 61 -0.07 9.80 18.54
CA MET A 61 -0.95 9.32 19.61
C MET A 61 -0.16 8.63 20.73
N LEU A 62 0.78 7.76 20.38
CA LEU A 62 1.66 7.08 21.33
C LEU A 62 2.53 8.06 22.12
N ASP A 63 3.05 9.10 21.47
CA ASP A 63 3.84 10.14 22.14
C ASP A 63 2.99 10.89 23.20
N ILE A 64 1.72 11.19 22.89
CA ILE A 64 0.78 11.77 23.85
C ILE A 64 0.55 10.81 25.04
N VAL A 65 0.35 9.52 24.77
CA VAL A 65 0.18 8.50 25.81
C VAL A 65 1.42 8.42 26.71
N ILE A 66 2.62 8.39 26.13
CA ILE A 66 3.89 8.37 26.86
C ILE A 66 4.04 9.61 27.74
N GLN A 67 3.73 10.80 27.20
CA GLN A 67 3.79 12.04 28.00
C GLN A 67 2.83 12.00 29.19
N ASN A 68 1.60 11.53 28.98
CA ASN A 68 0.63 11.38 30.06
C ASN A 68 1.06 10.33 31.09
N LEU A 69 1.61 9.19 30.67
CA LEU A 69 2.13 8.18 31.59
C LEU A 69 3.33 8.67 32.41
N ARG A 70 4.13 9.62 31.88
CA ARG A 70 5.30 10.17 32.60
C ARG A 70 4.93 11.28 33.58
N GLY A 71 3.99 12.15 33.22
CA GLY A 71 3.73 13.39 33.96
C GLY A 71 2.36 13.47 34.65
N ASN A 72 1.41 12.62 34.30
CA ASN A 72 0.01 12.75 34.73
C ASN A 72 -0.41 11.59 35.65
N LYS A 73 -0.29 11.80 36.96
CA LYS A 73 -0.68 10.81 37.99
C LYS A 73 -2.13 10.35 37.85
N ARG A 74 -3.05 11.22 37.42
CA ARG A 74 -4.47 10.89 37.24
C ARG A 74 -4.68 9.99 36.03
N TYR A 75 -3.90 10.19 34.95
CA TYR A 75 -3.89 9.31 33.79
C TYR A 75 -3.37 7.91 34.16
N ILE A 76 -2.28 7.83 34.93
CA ILE A 76 -1.73 6.57 35.43
C ILE A 76 -2.76 5.82 36.30
N GLU A 77 -3.44 6.52 37.22
CA GLU A 77 -4.49 5.90 38.05
C GLU A 77 -5.68 5.40 37.21
N GLY A 78 -6.09 6.14 36.18
CA GLY A 78 -7.12 5.72 35.23
C GLY A 78 -6.71 4.44 34.49
N TYR A 79 -5.52 4.46 33.89
CA TYR A 79 -4.97 3.31 33.16
C TYR A 79 -4.77 2.08 34.06
N ALA A 80 -4.30 2.27 35.29
CA ALA A 80 -4.18 1.19 36.27
C ALA A 80 -5.55 0.57 36.60
N ARG A 81 -6.60 1.40 36.75
CA ARG A 81 -7.97 0.92 36.98
C ARG A 81 -8.55 0.18 35.76
N GLU A 82 -8.25 0.61 34.54
CA GLU A 82 -8.63 -0.11 33.31
C GLU A 82 -8.01 -1.51 33.27
N LEU A 83 -6.75 -1.63 33.71
CA LEU A 83 -6.05 -2.91 33.89
C LEU A 83 -6.53 -3.72 35.10
N GLY A 84 -7.48 -3.20 35.89
CA GLY A 84 -8.06 -3.88 37.05
C GLY A 84 -7.29 -3.71 38.36
N TYR A 85 -6.26 -2.85 38.40
CA TYR A 85 -5.60 -2.50 39.65
C TYR A 85 -6.47 -1.55 40.49
N ARG A 86 -6.37 -1.70 41.81
CA ARG A 86 -7.11 -0.91 42.80
C ARG A 86 -6.23 -0.60 43.99
N LYS A 87 -6.53 0.48 44.71
CA LYS A 87 -5.86 0.76 45.99
C LYS A 87 -6.36 -0.21 47.06
N GLU A 88 -5.53 -0.44 48.06
CA GLU A 88 -5.89 -1.30 49.19
C GLU A 88 -7.10 -0.72 49.94
N GLY A 89 -8.16 -1.52 50.10
CA GLY A 89 -9.45 -1.09 50.67
C GLY A 89 -10.43 -0.41 49.70
N GLU A 90 -10.07 -0.21 48.43
CA GLU A 90 -10.97 0.38 47.42
C GLU A 90 -11.87 -0.69 46.76
N THR A 91 -13.18 -0.44 46.68
CA THR A 91 -14.13 -1.31 45.95
C THR A 91 -14.59 -0.58 44.70
N ILE A 92 -14.24 -1.10 43.53
CA ILE A 92 -14.59 -0.53 42.22
C ILE A 92 -15.70 -1.38 41.60
N TYR A 93 -16.81 -0.75 41.24
CA TYR A 93 -17.93 -1.39 40.52
C TYR A 93 -17.73 -1.19 39.02
N LYS A 94 -17.55 -2.28 38.26
CA LYS A 94 -17.52 -2.26 36.79
C LYS A 94 -18.86 -2.77 36.29
N PHE A 95 -19.65 -1.90 35.66
CA PHE A 95 -20.88 -2.30 35.00
C PHE A 95 -20.51 -3.01 33.70
N ILE A 96 -20.79 -4.31 33.62
CA ILE A 96 -20.66 -5.07 32.39
C ILE A 96 -22.00 -4.92 31.68
N GLU A 97 -22.05 -4.12 30.63
CA GLU A 97 -23.22 -4.12 29.73
C GLU A 97 -23.32 -5.54 29.14
N ARG A 98 -24.43 -6.22 29.44
CA ARG A 98 -24.79 -7.44 28.73
C ARG A 98 -25.28 -7.01 27.37
N ASP A 99 -24.52 -7.33 26.33
CA ASP A 99 -25.02 -7.31 24.96
C ASP A 99 -26.31 -8.16 24.91
N GLN A 100 -27.45 -7.50 24.72
CA GLN A 100 -28.75 -8.12 24.43
C GLN A 100 -28.98 -8.16 22.93
#